data_AF-A0A349MA30-F1
#
_entry.id   AF-A0A349MA30-F1
#
_cell.length_a   1.000
_cell.length_b   1.000
_cell.length_c   1.000
_cell.angle_alpha   90.00
_cell.angle_beta   90.00
_cell.angle_gamma   90.00
#
_symmetry.space_group_name_H-M   'P 1'
#
loop_
_entity.id
_entity.type
_entity.pdbx_description
1 polymer ?
#
loop_
_entity_poly.entity_id
_entity_poly.type
_entity_poly.pdbx_seq_one_letter_code
_entity_poly.pdbx_strand_id
1 'polypeptide(L)'
;MLMHLRFDQYDAIFGDDPEAYLSFLDTLEATLAKSKRNLIQAAASQDWNVISATRHSLKPTMTLLGAEPINDLLHEWRPTMSDLDATLLDRMLSQVLEAVSEKKAKTE
;
A
#
# COMPACT_ATOMS: atom_id res chain seq x y z
N MET A 1 13.08 -8.17 -3.28
CA MET A 1 11.90 -8.75 -3.97
C MET A 1 11.27 -7.64 -4.78
N LEU A 2 11.07 -7.85 -6.08
CA LEU A 2 10.33 -6.93 -6.94
C LEU A 2 8.88 -7.40 -6.96
N MET A 3 7.94 -6.50 -6.64
CA MET A 3 6.51 -6.79 -6.76
C MET A 3 6.02 -6.35 -8.13
N HIS A 4 5.28 -7.20 -8.82
CA HIS A 4 4.68 -6.87 -10.10
C HIS A 4 3.25 -6.39 -9.86
N LEU A 5 3.08 -5.08 -9.75
CA LEU A 5 1.80 -4.49 -9.42
C LEU A 5 0.88 -4.46 -10.65
N ARG A 6 -0.39 -4.77 -10.41
CA ARG A 6 -1.42 -4.93 -11.44
C ARG A 6 -2.49 -3.87 -11.26
N PHE A 7 -2.78 -3.15 -12.33
CA PHE A 7 -3.84 -2.14 -12.36
C PHE A 7 -5.07 -2.61 -13.15
N ASP A 8 -5.09 -3.86 -13.64
CA ASP A 8 -6.12 -4.38 -14.55
C ASP A 8 -7.55 -4.17 -14.02
N GLN A 9 -7.76 -4.35 -12.71
CA GLN A 9 -9.08 -4.15 -12.11
C GLN A 9 -9.48 -2.67 -12.06
N TYR A 10 -8.54 -1.77 -11.78
CA TYR A 10 -8.81 -0.33 -11.81
C TYR A 10 -8.98 0.17 -13.24
N ASP A 11 -8.19 -0.36 -14.18
CA ASP A 11 -8.33 -0.10 -15.62
C ASP A 11 -9.71 -0.51 -16.13
N ALA A 12 -10.22 -1.66 -15.69
CA ALA A 12 -11.58 -2.10 -16.04
C ALA A 12 -12.69 -1.25 -15.42
N ILE A 13 -12.44 -0.58 -14.29
CA ILE A 13 -13.43 0.27 -13.61
C ILE A 13 -13.44 1.69 -14.19
N PHE A 14 -12.27 2.24 -14.49
CA PHE A 14 -12.09 3.66 -14.83
C PHE A 14 -11.59 3.91 -16.25
N GLY A 15 -11.33 2.89 -17.06
CA GLY A 15 -10.68 3.02 -18.37
C GLY A 15 -11.42 3.90 -19.38
N ASP A 16 -12.74 4.06 -19.22
CA ASP A 16 -13.58 4.90 -20.07
C ASP A 16 -13.66 6.37 -19.58
N ASP A 17 -13.13 6.69 -18.40
CA ASP A 17 -13.16 8.03 -17.79
C ASP A 17 -11.78 8.38 -17.17
N PRO A 18 -10.85 8.94 -17.96
CA PRO A 18 -9.52 9.31 -17.50
C PRO A 18 -9.51 10.34 -16.37
N GLU A 19 -10.45 11.29 -16.33
CA GLU A 19 -10.52 12.31 -15.28
C GLU A 19 -10.89 11.69 -13.93
N ALA A 20 -11.91 10.82 -13.92
CA ALA A 20 -12.27 10.05 -12.73
C ALA A 20 -11.14 9.12 -12.29
N TYR A 21 -10.41 8.53 -13.25
CA TYR A 21 -9.28 7.67 -12.93
C TYR A 21 -8.14 8.44 -12.26
N LEU A 22 -7.77 9.61 -12.78
CA LEU A 22 -6.73 10.46 -12.18
C LEU A 22 -7.09 10.86 -10.75
N SER A 23 -8.33 11.30 -10.52
CA SER A 23 -8.84 11.64 -9.19
C SER A 23 -8.78 10.45 -8.21
N PHE A 24 -9.11 9.26 -8.70
CA PHE A 24 -8.97 8.02 -7.94
C PHE A 24 -7.50 7.73 -7.61
N LEU A 25 -6.59 7.83 -8.60
CA LEU A 25 -5.16 7.57 -8.42
C LEU A 25 -4.51 8.56 -7.44
N ASP A 26 -4.89 9.84 -7.47
CA ASP A 26 -4.46 10.84 -6.49
C ASP A 26 -4.91 10.48 -5.07
N THR A 27 -6.18 10.08 -4.93
CA THR A 27 -6.73 9.65 -3.63
C THR A 27 -6.04 8.38 -3.12
N LEU A 28 -5.76 7.44 -4.02
CA LEU A 28 -5.06 6.20 -3.73
C LEU A 28 -3.61 6.48 -3.28
N GLU A 29 -2.87 7.30 -4.01
CA GLU A 29 -1.50 7.70 -3.67
C GLU A 29 -1.44 8.37 -2.29
N ALA A 30 -2.33 9.33 -2.01
CA ALA A 30 -2.40 10.01 -0.72
C ALA A 30 -2.72 9.03 0.43
N THR A 31 -3.66 8.10 0.20
CA THR A 31 -4.05 7.08 1.19
C THR A 31 -2.91 6.11 1.49
N LEU A 32 -2.20 5.65 0.45
CA LEU A 32 -1.05 4.77 0.59
C LEU A 32 0.11 5.47 1.30
N ALA A 33 0.38 6.74 0.98
CA ALA A 33 1.44 7.52 1.61
C ALA A 33 1.17 7.73 3.11
N LYS A 34 -0.10 8.00 3.47
CA LYS A 34 -0.52 8.08 4.87
C LYS A 34 -0.38 6.74 5.58
N SER A 35 -0.88 5.66 4.97
CA SER A 35 -0.83 4.31 5.56
C SER A 35 0.60 3.84 5.77
N LYS A 36 1.49 4.11 4.81
CA LYS A 36 2.93 3.87 4.93
C LYS A 36 3.50 4.58 6.15
N ARG A 37 3.30 5.89 6.26
CA ARG A 37 3.82 6.69 7.37
C ARG A 37 3.32 6.16 8.72
N ASN A 38 2.03 5.84 8.81
CA ASN A 38 1.42 5.28 10.01
C ASN A 38 2.04 3.93 10.40
N LEU A 39 2.25 3.02 9.44
CA LEU A 39 2.85 1.71 9.72
C LEU A 39 4.30 1.81 10.16
N ILE A 40 5.12 2.64 9.52
CA ILE A 40 6.53 2.80 9.91
C ILE A 40 6.65 3.43 11.30
N GLN A 41 5.84 4.46 11.58
CA GLN A 41 5.82 5.08 12.91
C GLN A 41 5.31 4.10 13.98
N ALA A 42 4.23 3.37 13.70
CA ALA A 42 3.66 2.40 14.62
C ALA A 42 4.60 1.20 14.86
N ALA A 43 5.39 0.79 13.88
CA ALA A 43 6.43 -0.21 14.08
C ALA A 43 7.52 0.28 15.04
N ALA A 44 7.97 1.53 14.87
CA ALA A 44 8.98 2.15 15.73
C ALA A 44 8.50 2.35 17.18
N SER A 45 7.21 2.69 17.37
CA SER A 45 6.60 2.83 18.69
C SER A 45 5.95 1.55 19.22
N GLN A 46 6.01 0.45 18.45
CA GLN A 46 5.34 -0.82 18.74
C GLN A 46 3.83 -0.66 19.04
N ASP A 47 3.17 0.26 18.34
CA ASP A 47 1.72 0.50 18.46
C ASP A 47 0.93 -0.55 17.67
N TRP A 48 0.64 -1.65 18.36
CA TRP A 48 -0.09 -2.79 17.80
C TRP A 48 -1.52 -2.46 17.37
N ASN A 49 -2.15 -1.45 17.97
CA ASN A 49 -3.50 -1.04 17.58
C ASN A 49 -3.48 -0.37 16.21
N VAL A 50 -2.54 0.55 15.99
CA VAL A 50 -2.36 1.23 14.71
C VAL A 50 -1.89 0.26 13.63
N ILE A 51 -0.97 -0.66 13.94
CA ILE A 51 -0.54 -1.72 13.02
C ILE A 51 -1.74 -2.56 12.56
N SER A 52 -2.53 -3.06 13.51
CA SER A 52 -3.70 -3.90 13.22
C SER A 52 -4.75 -3.17 12.37
N ALA A 53 -5.09 -1.94 12.75
CA ALA A 53 -6.06 -1.11 12.03
C ALA A 53 -5.58 -0.80 10.60
N THR A 54 -4.33 -0.34 10.45
CA THR A 54 -3.78 0.05 9.14
C THR A 54 -3.61 -1.16 8.22
N ARG A 55 -3.21 -2.31 8.77
CA ARG A 55 -3.17 -3.59 8.04
C ARG A 55 -4.55 -3.98 7.51
N HIS A 56 -5.58 -3.90 8.35
CA HIS A 56 -6.94 -4.25 7.94
C HIS A 56 -7.44 -3.36 6.80
N SER A 57 -7.21 -2.05 6.88
CA SER A 57 -7.60 -1.12 5.83
C SER A 57 -6.84 -1.30 4.53
N LEU A 58 -5.55 -1.65 4.59
CA LEU A 58 -4.71 -1.80 3.39
C LEU A 58 -4.94 -3.12 2.65
N LYS A 59 -5.38 -4.17 3.36
CA LYS A 59 -5.46 -5.54 2.80
C LYS A 59 -6.18 -5.60 1.44
N PRO A 60 -7.38 -5.02 1.27
CA PRO A 60 -8.08 -5.07 -0.02
C PRO A 60 -7.28 -4.40 -1.14
N THR A 61 -6.74 -3.21 -0.88
CA THR A 61 -5.93 -2.46 -1.86
C THR A 61 -4.70 -3.25 -2.28
N MET A 62 -3.98 -3.86 -1.34
CA MET A 62 -2.81 -4.68 -1.66
C MET A 62 -3.18 -5.90 -2.49
N THR A 63 -4.30 -6.56 -2.22
CA THR A 63 -4.79 -7.69 -3.03
C THR A 63 -5.16 -7.25 -4.45
N LEU A 64 -5.88 -6.14 -4.60
CA LEU A 64 -6.26 -5.61 -5.91
C LEU A 64 -5.04 -5.28 -6.77
N LEU A 65 -4.01 -4.70 -6.14
CA LEU A 65 -2.76 -4.34 -6.80
C LEU A 65 -1.82 -5.53 -7.04
N GLY A 66 -2.12 -6.75 -6.58
CA GLY A 66 -1.17 -7.88 -6.64
C GLY A 66 0.05 -7.71 -5.72
N ALA A 67 -0.11 -6.94 -4.64
CA ALA A 67 0.89 -6.68 -3.61
C ALA A 67 0.69 -7.56 -2.37
N GLU A 68 0.16 -8.78 -2.53
CA GLU A 68 -0.08 -9.73 -1.43
C GLU A 68 1.15 -9.97 -0.53
N PRO A 69 2.40 -9.94 -1.01
CA PRO A 69 3.55 -10.08 -0.12
C PRO A 69 3.64 -9.00 0.98
N ILE A 70 3.05 -7.81 0.81
CA ILE A 70 2.91 -6.81 1.89
C ILE A 70 1.93 -7.33 2.96
N ASN A 71 0.83 -7.92 2.53
CA ASN A 71 -0.17 -8.50 3.44
C ASN A 71 0.42 -9.65 4.25
N ASP A 72 1.25 -10.49 3.61
CA ASP A 72 1.94 -11.60 4.24
C ASP A 72 2.95 -11.10 5.28
N LEU A 73 3.80 -10.13 4.91
CA LEU A 73 4.75 -9.51 5.83
C LEU A 73 4.06 -8.91 7.07
N LEU A 74 3.00 -8.11 6.85
CA LEU A 74 2.20 -7.56 7.95
C LEU A 74 1.44 -8.65 8.72
N HIS A 75 1.17 -9.80 8.11
CA HIS A 75 0.61 -10.95 8.78
C HIS A 75 1.63 -11.73 9.60
N GLU A 76 2.93 -11.50 9.49
CA GLU A 76 3.92 -12.13 10.35
C GLU A 76 4.07 -11.38 11.67
N TRP A 77 3.83 -10.06 11.68
CA TRP A 77 3.94 -9.23 12.88
C TRP A 77 2.93 -9.65 13.97
N ARG A 78 3.41 -9.87 15.20
CA ARG A 78 2.61 -10.32 16.37
C ARG A 78 2.84 -9.41 17.56
N PRO A 79 1.83 -9.13 18.42
CA PRO A 79 1.99 -8.35 19.65
C PRO A 79 3.13 -8.77 20.59
N THR A 80 3.56 -10.03 20.50
CA THR A 80 4.68 -10.59 21.28
C THR A 80 6.06 -10.27 20.70
N MET A 81 6.14 -9.71 19.49
CA MET A 81 7.38 -9.28 18.87
C MET A 81 7.84 -7.93 19.46
N SER A 82 9.15 -7.75 19.49
CA SER A 82 9.80 -6.48 19.84
C SER A 82 10.79 -6.12 18.72
N ASP A 83 11.22 -4.86 18.73
CA ASP A 83 12.18 -4.28 17.78
C ASP A 83 11.83 -4.59 16.31
N LEU A 84 10.58 -4.30 15.93
CA LEU A 84 10.08 -4.52 14.57
C LEU A 84 10.94 -3.78 13.54
N ASP A 85 11.62 -4.54 12.69
CA ASP A 85 12.32 -3.97 11.53
C ASP A 85 11.33 -3.71 10.40
N ALA A 86 10.98 -2.44 10.21
CA ALA A 86 10.09 -1.99 9.16
C ALA A 86 10.81 -1.69 7.83
N THR A 87 12.12 -1.93 7.71
CA THR A 87 12.91 -1.60 6.50
C THR A 87 12.37 -2.29 5.25
N LEU A 88 12.04 -3.58 5.35
CA LEU A 88 11.48 -4.31 4.22
C LEU A 88 10.08 -3.78 3.83
N LEU A 89 9.24 -3.52 4.84
CA LEU A 89 7.91 -2.96 4.64
C LEU A 89 7.96 -1.57 3.98
N ASP A 90 8.87 -0.70 4.44
CA ASP A 90 9.11 0.63 3.88
C ASP A 90 9.48 0.56 2.40
N ARG A 91 10.40 -0.33 2.03
CA ARG A 91 10.80 -0.55 0.63
C ARG A 91 9.64 -1.05 -0.22
N MET A 92 8.88 -2.03 0.27
CA MET A 92 7.74 -2.58 -0.48
C MET A 92 6.64 -1.53 -0.69
N LEU A 93 6.27 -0.78 0.36
CA LEU A 93 5.28 0.29 0.24
C LEU A 93 5.77 1.45 -0.65
N SER A 94 7.08 1.69 -0.71
CA SER A 94 7.66 2.65 -1.65
C SER A 94 7.49 2.21 -3.10
N GLN A 95 7.71 0.91 -3.41
CA GLN A 95 7.45 0.38 -4.75
C GLN A 95 5.99 0.52 -5.15
N VAL A 96 5.05 0.35 -4.20
CA VAL A 96 3.63 0.58 -4.47
C VAL A 96 3.35 2.03 -4.82
N LEU A 97 3.88 2.97 -4.03
CA LEU A 97 3.71 4.40 -4.29
C LEU A 97 4.30 4.81 -5.64
N GLU A 98 5.50 4.33 -5.96
CA GLU A 98 6.17 4.58 -7.23
C GLU A 98 5.33 4.06 -8.41
N ALA A 99 4.82 2.83 -8.33
CA ALA A 99 3.97 2.28 -9.39
C ALA A 99 2.63 3.02 -9.55
N VAL A 100 2.02 3.50 -8.47
CA VAL A 100 0.81 4.33 -8.55
C VAL A 100 1.12 5.68 -9.21
N SER A 101 2.26 6.29 -8.85
CA SER A 101 2.73 7.53 -9.46
C SER A 101 3.01 7.37 -10.95
N GLU A 102 3.69 6.28 -11.34
CA GLU A 102 3.92 5.94 -12.75
C GLU A 102 2.62 5.67 -13.51
N LYS A 103 1.65 4.99 -12.88
CA LYS A 103 0.34 4.74 -13.48
C LYS A 103 -0.37 6.06 -13.75
N LYS A 104 -0.38 6.96 -12.76
CA LYS A 104 -0.96 8.29 -12.86
C LYS A 104 -0.35 9.10 -14.01
N ALA A 105 0.98 9.15 -14.10
CA ALA A 105 1.69 9.84 -15.17
C ALA A 105 1.42 9.27 -16.58
N LYS A 106 0.95 8.02 -16.70
CA LYS A 106 0.52 7.41 -17.98
C LYS A 106 -0.97 7.64 -18.28
N THR A 107 -1.73 8.13 -17.31
CA THR A 107 -3.17 8.43 -17.43
C THR A 107 -3.42 9.93 -17.69
N GLU A 108 -2.45 10.79 -17.36
CA GLU A 108 -2.36 12.20 -17.80
C GLU A 108 -2.11 12.34 -19.31
#